data_AF-A0A119HFL8-F1
#
_entry.id   AF-A0A119HFL8-F1
#
_cell.length_a   1.000
_cell.length_b   1.000
_cell.length_c   1.000
_cell.angle_alpha   90.00
_cell.angle_beta   90.00
_cell.angle_gamma   90.00
#
_symmetry.space_group_name_H-M   'P 1'
#
loop_
_entity.id
_entity.type
_entity.pdbx_description
1 polymer ?
#
loop_
_entity_poly.entity_id
_entity_poly.type
_entity_poly.pdbx_seq_one_letter_code
_entity_poly.pdbx_strand_id
1 'polypeptide(L)'
;MQNDQLLDLRTYVDHEVLAAYSKYQAKALLWWSNPKNEKSYMGLDRTTARALDTGFQGARGPVAVYEAWAALQILRVTESPALVKSLSTREGFEAWHRDLTQSLAEYWRAKITEHNTLLQQVEGVEFFPVNPELNIAHRYKLVDLFVRYLRVKAATHPELAQHCREFGHIPLDRRSLAVISAIFSGIAVGQEFRMGNIVSEAMYRTYQRLALAIVELAGGTPLLLDVFALESPVAKKLYKKMPAVPTRKSIKRKQKKEAAKLAA
;
A
#
# COMPACT_ATOMS: atom_id res chain seq x y z
N MET A 1 -21.08 -13.36 -27.79
CA MET A 1 -21.45 -12.05 -27.21
C MET A 1 -20.27 -11.12 -27.46
N GLN A 2 -20.12 -10.51 -28.63
CA GLN A 2 -20.76 -9.29 -29.14
C GLN A 2 -20.60 -8.07 -28.22
N ASN A 3 -19.64 -7.22 -28.61
CA ASN A 3 -19.42 -5.81 -28.26
C ASN A 3 -19.91 -5.35 -26.88
N ASP A 4 -19.05 -5.50 -25.88
CA ASP A 4 -19.02 -4.55 -24.78
C ASP A 4 -18.77 -3.17 -25.39
N GLN A 5 -19.73 -2.26 -25.23
CA GLN A 5 -19.43 -0.84 -25.13
C GLN A 5 -18.52 -0.67 -23.89
N LEU A 6 -17.26 -1.06 -24.04
CA LEU A 6 -16.21 -0.85 -23.06
C LEU A 6 -16.19 0.65 -22.81
N LEU A 7 -16.48 1.01 -21.56
CA LEU A 7 -16.42 2.37 -21.06
C LEU A 7 -15.07 2.96 -21.48
N ASP A 8 -15.06 3.82 -22.49
CA ASP A 8 -13.81 4.41 -22.99
C ASP A 8 -13.30 5.35 -21.91
N LEU A 9 -12.36 4.87 -21.09
CA LEU A 9 -11.82 5.62 -19.98
C LEU A 9 -11.26 6.98 -20.43
N ARG A 10 -10.85 7.12 -21.70
CA ARG A 10 -10.31 8.35 -22.28
C ARG A 10 -11.30 9.51 -22.23
N THR A 11 -12.61 9.26 -22.29
CA THR A 11 -13.62 10.33 -22.23
C THR A 11 -13.80 10.91 -20.82
N TYR A 12 -13.27 10.23 -19.81
CA TYR A 12 -13.38 10.63 -18.40
C TYR A 12 -12.05 11.17 -17.85
N VAL A 13 -11.04 11.34 -18.69
CA VAL A 13 -9.70 11.77 -18.30
C VAL A 13 -9.64 13.28 -18.13
N ASP A 14 -9.19 13.72 -16.96
CA ASP A 14 -8.71 15.08 -16.74
C ASP A 14 -7.33 15.25 -17.39
N HIS A 15 -7.31 15.93 -18.53
CA HIS A 15 -6.10 16.16 -19.30
C HIS A 15 -5.09 17.08 -18.60
N GLU A 16 -5.52 17.96 -17.70
CA GLU A 16 -4.61 18.84 -16.97
C GLU A 16 -3.79 18.04 -15.96
N VAL A 17 -4.46 17.17 -15.19
CA VAL A 17 -3.80 16.32 -14.21
C VAL A 17 -2.92 15.27 -14.90
N LEU A 18 -3.39 14.68 -16.01
CA LEU A 18 -2.59 13.74 -16.81
C LEU A 18 -1.34 14.40 -17.41
N ALA A 19 -1.46 15.63 -17.94
CA ALA A 19 -0.32 16.38 -18.45
C ALA A 19 0.66 16.75 -17.33
N ALA A 20 0.16 17.08 -16.13
CA ALA A 20 1.01 17.32 -14.97
C ALA A 20 1.80 16.07 -14.56
N TYR A 21 1.18 14.89 -14.58
CA TYR A 21 1.88 13.62 -14.36
C TYR A 21 2.96 13.39 -15.42
N SER A 22 2.60 13.52 -16.70
CA SER A 22 3.52 13.34 -17.84
C SER A 22 4.77 14.22 -17.72
N LYS A 23 4.59 15.50 -17.39
CA LYS A 23 5.70 16.45 -17.16
C LYS A 23 6.55 16.12 -15.93
N TYR A 24 6.01 15.39 -14.96
CA TYR A 24 6.70 15.05 -13.71
C TYR A 24 7.48 13.73 -13.78
N GLN A 25 7.26 12.89 -14.81
CA GLN A 25 7.84 11.54 -14.87
C GLN A 25 9.36 11.51 -14.75
N ALA A 26 10.09 12.43 -15.40
CA ALA A 26 11.55 12.50 -15.28
C ALA A 26 12.00 12.77 -13.83
N LYS A 27 11.29 13.65 -13.11
CA LYS A 27 11.55 13.92 -11.68
C LYS A 27 11.17 12.71 -10.82
N ALA A 28 10.07 12.05 -11.13
CA ALA A 28 9.65 10.83 -10.45
C ALA A 28 10.69 9.71 -10.60
N LEU A 29 11.26 9.55 -11.80
CA LEU A 29 12.30 8.55 -12.07
C LEU A 29 13.58 8.86 -11.29
N LEU A 30 14.05 10.11 -11.29
CA LEU A 30 15.20 10.52 -10.48
C LEU A 30 14.97 10.27 -8.98
N TRP A 31 13.75 10.53 -8.51
CA TRP A 31 13.39 10.24 -7.12
C TRP A 31 13.38 8.74 -6.84
N TRP A 32 12.76 7.95 -7.71
CA TRP A 32 12.61 6.50 -7.56
C TRP A 32 13.98 5.80 -7.55
N SER A 33 14.86 6.18 -8.47
CA SER A 33 16.19 5.57 -8.62
C SER A 33 17.15 5.92 -7.49
N ASN A 34 16.86 6.93 -6.66
CA ASN A 34 17.72 7.32 -5.56
C ASN A 34 17.32 6.60 -4.26
N PRO A 35 18.13 5.64 -3.75
CA PRO A 35 17.80 4.88 -2.56
C PRO A 35 17.70 5.75 -1.29
N LYS A 36 18.35 6.92 -1.24
CA LYS A 36 18.29 7.85 -0.10
C LYS A 36 16.88 8.43 0.11
N ASN A 37 16.01 8.36 -0.89
CA ASN A 37 14.63 8.79 -0.77
C ASN A 37 13.76 7.77 -0.03
N GLU A 38 14.22 6.54 0.13
CA GLU A 38 13.54 5.55 0.95
C GLU A 38 13.84 5.78 2.43
N LYS A 39 12.84 6.23 3.18
CA LYS A 39 12.94 6.51 4.62
C LYS A 39 12.27 5.43 5.47
N SER A 40 11.56 4.50 4.84
CA SER A 40 10.96 3.35 5.50
C SER A 40 11.95 2.20 5.61
N TYR A 41 11.67 1.28 6.53
CA TYR A 41 12.38 0.03 6.61
C TYR A 41 11.52 -1.05 5.96
N MET A 42 12.07 -1.73 4.95
CA MET A 42 11.35 -2.73 4.14
C MET A 42 10.03 -2.23 3.53
N GLY A 43 9.91 -0.93 3.24
CA GLY A 43 8.71 -0.32 2.66
C GLY A 43 7.68 0.16 3.69
N LEU A 44 7.80 -0.25 4.95
CA LEU A 44 6.83 0.07 5.99
C LEU A 44 7.25 1.29 6.82
N ASP A 45 6.41 2.34 6.80
CA ASP A 45 6.58 3.50 7.66
C ASP A 45 5.77 3.39 8.97
N ARG A 46 6.15 4.22 9.96
CA ARG A 46 5.47 4.27 11.27
C ARG A 46 3.99 4.65 11.16
N THR A 47 3.60 5.42 10.15
CA THR A 47 2.22 5.86 9.94
C THR A 47 1.32 4.71 9.51
N THR A 48 1.79 3.87 8.60
CA THR A 48 1.09 2.68 8.11
C THR A 48 1.04 1.62 9.20
N ALA A 49 2.15 1.41 9.93
CA ALA A 49 2.19 0.47 11.05
C ALA A 49 1.20 0.79 12.17
N ARG A 50 0.97 2.08 12.47
CA ARG A 50 -0.01 2.51 13.50
C ARG A 50 -1.47 2.16 13.17
N ALA A 51 -1.78 1.87 11.91
CA ALA A 51 -3.11 1.47 11.48
C ALA A 51 -3.36 -0.04 11.62
N LEU A 52 -2.31 -0.81 11.94
CA LEU A 52 -2.37 -2.25 12.17
C LEU A 52 -2.45 -2.50 13.67
N ASP A 53 -3.34 -3.41 14.07
CA ASP A 53 -3.43 -3.86 15.47
C ASP A 53 -2.93 -5.29 15.59
N THR A 54 -2.01 -5.52 16.52
CA THR A 54 -1.53 -6.85 16.91
C THR A 54 -1.67 -7.08 18.41
N GLY A 55 -2.18 -6.11 19.17
CA GLY A 55 -2.22 -6.15 20.64
C GLY A 55 -0.85 -5.95 21.31
N PHE A 56 0.25 -6.23 20.62
CA PHE A 56 1.62 -6.12 21.11
C PHE A 56 2.36 -4.89 20.57
N GLN A 57 3.41 -4.49 21.29
CA GLN A 57 4.39 -3.48 20.86
C GLN A 57 5.80 -4.09 20.77
N GLY A 58 6.75 -3.32 20.23
CA GLY A 58 8.16 -3.71 20.16
C GLY A 58 8.36 -4.95 19.27
N ALA A 59 9.15 -5.91 19.76
CA ALA A 59 9.55 -7.11 19.02
C ALA A 59 8.40 -8.05 18.61
N ARG A 60 7.20 -7.88 19.19
CA ARG A 60 5.99 -8.63 18.84
C ARG A 60 4.92 -7.75 18.17
N GLY A 61 5.23 -6.47 17.97
CA GLY A 61 4.33 -5.50 17.35
C GLY A 61 4.15 -5.71 15.85
N PRO A 62 3.23 -4.95 15.21
CA PRO A 62 2.92 -5.07 13.78
C PRO A 62 4.15 -4.88 12.88
N VAL A 63 5.04 -3.97 13.27
CA VAL A 63 6.27 -3.67 12.54
C VAL A 63 7.18 -4.89 12.51
N ALA A 64 7.48 -5.48 13.67
CA ALA A 64 8.38 -6.62 13.77
C ALA A 64 7.85 -7.87 13.04
N VAL A 65 6.53 -8.12 13.11
CA VAL A 65 5.90 -9.23 12.37
C VAL A 65 6.06 -9.03 10.86
N TYR A 66 5.80 -7.82 10.35
CA TYR A 66 5.98 -7.52 8.94
C TYR A 66 7.45 -7.60 8.50
N GLU A 67 8.37 -7.02 9.29
CA GLU A 67 9.80 -6.99 8.97
C GLU A 67 10.38 -8.41 8.90
N ALA A 68 9.97 -9.30 9.80
CA ALA A 68 10.40 -10.69 9.76
C ALA A 68 9.92 -11.41 8.49
N TRP A 69 8.67 -11.19 8.07
CA TRP A 69 8.17 -11.70 6.79
C TRP A 69 8.93 -11.11 5.60
N ALA A 70 9.11 -9.79 5.56
CA ALA A 70 9.77 -9.10 4.46
C ALA A 70 11.25 -9.50 4.32
N ALA A 71 11.94 -9.77 5.43
CA ALA A 71 13.30 -10.29 5.42
C ALA A 71 13.39 -11.65 4.70
N LEU A 72 12.46 -12.57 5.00
CA LEU A 72 12.37 -13.87 4.33
C LEU A 72 12.11 -13.72 2.83
N GLN A 73 11.22 -12.79 2.45
CA GLN A 73 10.92 -12.56 1.04
C GLN A 73 12.06 -11.88 0.29
N ILE A 74 12.83 -11.01 0.94
CA ILE A 74 14.07 -10.44 0.37
C ILE A 74 15.03 -11.57 0.03
N LEU A 75 15.36 -12.44 1.01
CA LEU A 75 16.27 -13.57 0.77
C LEU A 75 15.77 -14.44 -0.40
N ARG A 76 14.49 -14.83 -0.37
CA ARG A 76 13.87 -15.64 -1.41
C ARG A 76 14.02 -15.04 -2.81
N VAL A 77 13.79 -13.74 -2.98
CA VAL A 77 13.84 -13.09 -4.29
C VAL A 77 15.27 -12.77 -4.73
N THR A 78 16.16 -12.43 -3.81
CA THR A 78 17.56 -12.09 -4.14
C THR A 78 18.44 -13.31 -4.39
N GLU A 79 18.09 -14.46 -3.83
CA GLU A 79 18.86 -15.71 -3.95
C GLU A 79 18.31 -16.66 -5.02
N SER A 80 17.22 -16.29 -5.70
CA SER A 80 16.59 -17.14 -6.73
C SER A 80 16.61 -16.46 -8.11
N PRO A 81 17.65 -16.72 -8.94
CA PRO A 81 17.70 -16.22 -10.31
C PRO A 81 16.51 -16.69 -11.16
N ALA A 82 16.02 -17.91 -10.94
CA ALA A 82 14.85 -18.45 -11.61
C ALA A 82 13.58 -17.63 -11.30
N LEU A 83 13.40 -17.21 -10.04
CA LEU A 83 12.30 -16.33 -9.67
C LEU A 83 12.46 -14.98 -10.36
N VAL A 84 13.62 -14.32 -10.27
CA VAL A 84 13.85 -13.01 -10.92
C VAL A 84 13.54 -13.08 -12.42
N LYS A 85 14.00 -14.13 -13.11
CA LYS A 85 13.69 -14.33 -14.53
C LYS A 85 12.19 -14.42 -14.80
N SER A 86 11.42 -15.08 -13.94
CA SER A 86 9.96 -15.17 -14.10
C SER A 86 9.26 -13.81 -13.96
N LEU A 87 9.84 -12.87 -13.19
CA LEU A 87 9.31 -11.52 -12.98
C LEU A 87 9.46 -10.60 -14.20
N SER A 88 10.16 -11.05 -15.25
CA SER A 88 10.35 -10.28 -16.50
C SER A 88 9.09 -10.14 -17.35
N THR A 89 8.00 -10.80 -16.96
CA THR A 89 6.70 -10.74 -17.64
C THR A 89 5.63 -10.23 -16.67
N ARG A 90 4.57 -9.63 -17.22
CA ARG A 90 3.41 -9.20 -16.45
C ARG A 90 2.79 -10.37 -15.70
N GLU A 91 2.60 -11.49 -16.38
CA GLU A 91 1.96 -12.69 -15.86
C GLU A 91 2.76 -13.28 -14.69
N GLY A 92 4.08 -13.39 -14.84
CA GLY A 92 4.96 -13.89 -13.79
C GLY A 92 5.03 -12.95 -12.59
N PHE A 93 5.07 -11.64 -12.82
CA PHE A 93 5.04 -10.66 -11.73
C PHE A 93 3.72 -10.70 -10.95
N GLU A 94 2.58 -10.78 -11.66
CA GLU A 94 1.26 -10.91 -11.04
C GLU A 94 1.11 -12.21 -10.24
N ALA A 95 1.68 -13.31 -10.72
CA ALA A 95 1.72 -14.58 -9.97
C ALA A 95 2.52 -14.43 -8.68
N TRP A 96 3.73 -13.87 -8.77
CA TRP A 96 4.56 -13.61 -7.60
C TRP A 96 3.90 -12.65 -6.60
N HIS A 97 3.21 -11.60 -7.07
CA HIS A 97 2.48 -10.67 -6.20
C HIS A 97 1.34 -11.35 -5.44
N ARG A 98 0.60 -12.26 -6.09
CA ARG A 98 -0.40 -13.10 -5.41
C ARG A 98 0.24 -14.00 -4.35
N ASP A 99 1.37 -14.63 -4.65
CA ASP A 99 2.11 -15.45 -3.69
C ASP A 99 2.59 -14.64 -2.48
N LEU A 100 3.10 -13.42 -2.71
CA LEU A 100 3.48 -12.50 -1.64
C LEU A 100 2.28 -12.15 -0.76
N THR A 101 1.15 -11.84 -1.37
CA THR A 101 -0.11 -11.52 -0.69
C THR A 101 -0.58 -12.68 0.19
N GLN A 102 -0.55 -13.90 -0.33
CA GLN A 102 -0.93 -15.10 0.40
C GLN A 102 0.03 -15.40 1.55
N SER A 103 1.34 -15.40 1.27
CA SER A 103 2.37 -15.68 2.28
C SER A 103 2.36 -14.68 3.43
N LEU A 104 2.09 -13.39 3.15
CA LEU A 104 1.94 -12.37 4.20
C LEU A 104 0.75 -12.67 5.09
N ALA A 105 -0.40 -13.03 4.50
CA ALA A 105 -1.61 -13.35 5.26
C ALA A 105 -1.41 -14.57 6.17
N GLU A 106 -0.80 -15.63 5.64
CA GLU A 106 -0.50 -16.85 6.39
C GLU A 106 0.50 -16.58 7.52
N TYR A 107 1.60 -15.88 7.22
CA TYR A 107 2.61 -15.53 8.22
C TYR A 107 2.02 -14.66 9.33
N TRP A 108 1.23 -13.65 8.96
CA TRP A 108 0.56 -12.76 9.90
C TRP A 108 -0.39 -13.53 10.80
N ARG A 109 -1.29 -14.35 10.24
CA ARG A 109 -2.25 -15.17 11.00
C ARG A 109 -1.54 -16.06 12.01
N ALA A 110 -0.48 -16.75 11.58
CA ALA A 110 0.30 -17.62 12.46
C ALA A 110 0.89 -16.84 13.64
N LYS A 111 1.53 -15.69 13.38
CA LYS A 111 2.14 -14.85 14.42
C LYS A 111 1.13 -14.19 15.34
N ILE A 112 0.01 -13.69 14.83
CA ILE A 112 -1.02 -13.10 15.70
C ILE A 112 -1.71 -14.17 16.55
N THR A 113 -1.87 -15.38 16.04
CA THR A 113 -2.41 -16.51 16.83
C THR A 113 -1.46 -16.88 17.97
N GLU A 114 -0.16 -17.05 17.67
CA GLU A 114 0.89 -17.28 18.67
C GLU A 114 0.89 -16.19 19.75
N HIS A 115 0.83 -14.93 19.32
CA HIS A 115 0.74 -13.76 20.17
C HIS A 115 -0.51 -13.79 21.06
N ASN A 116 -1.70 -14.04 20.50
CA ASN A 116 -2.95 -14.13 21.26
C ASN A 116 -2.88 -15.22 22.34
N THR A 117 -2.26 -16.37 22.06
CA THR A 117 -2.06 -17.43 23.08
C THR A 117 -1.19 -16.95 24.22
N LEU A 118 -0.09 -16.24 23.94
CA LEU A 118 0.77 -15.66 24.98
C LEU A 118 0.02 -14.58 25.78
N LEU A 119 -0.76 -13.75 25.10
CA LEU A 119 -1.51 -12.65 25.70
C LEU A 119 -2.59 -13.18 26.66
N GLN A 120 -3.27 -14.28 26.30
CA GLN A 120 -4.22 -14.97 27.17
C GLN A 120 -3.56 -15.51 28.46
N GLN A 121 -2.32 -16.02 28.36
CA GLN A 121 -1.57 -16.50 29.53
C GLN A 121 -1.16 -15.36 30.47
N VAL A 122 -0.92 -14.16 29.94
CA VAL A 122 -0.42 -13.00 30.70
C VAL A 122 -1.54 -12.11 31.24
N GLU A 123 -2.62 -11.89 30.47
CA GLU A 123 -3.71 -10.95 30.81
C GLU A 123 -4.92 -11.63 31.49
N GLY A 124 -5.00 -12.97 31.46
CA GLY A 124 -6.07 -13.71 32.12
C GLY A 124 -7.47 -13.43 31.55
N VAL A 125 -8.47 -13.26 32.43
CA VAL A 125 -9.90 -13.26 32.07
C VAL A 125 -10.34 -11.99 31.31
N GLU A 126 -9.58 -10.89 31.37
CA GLU A 126 -9.86 -9.64 30.63
C GLU A 126 -9.21 -9.58 29.24
N PHE A 127 -8.79 -10.73 28.70
CA PHE A 127 -8.18 -10.81 27.38
C PHE A 127 -9.18 -10.59 26.24
N PHE A 128 -8.88 -9.62 25.36
CA PHE A 128 -9.60 -9.43 24.11
C PHE A 128 -8.70 -9.85 22.93
N PRO A 129 -8.99 -10.98 22.26
CA PRO A 129 -8.16 -11.45 21.17
C PRO A 129 -8.16 -10.45 20.02
N VAL A 130 -6.97 -10.27 19.44
CA VAL A 130 -6.81 -9.49 18.22
C VAL A 130 -7.20 -10.37 17.04
N ASN A 131 -7.92 -9.81 16.08
CA ASN A 131 -8.26 -10.54 14.87
C ASN A 131 -6.97 -10.96 14.15
N PRO A 132 -6.71 -12.28 13.97
CA PRO A 132 -5.52 -12.75 13.29
C PRO A 132 -5.59 -12.52 11.77
N GLU A 133 -6.75 -12.16 11.23
CA GLU A 133 -6.92 -11.85 9.81
C GLU A 133 -6.48 -10.42 9.49
N LEU A 134 -5.49 -10.30 8.62
CA LEU A 134 -5.07 -9.03 8.08
C LEU A 134 -6.11 -8.53 7.06
N ASN A 135 -6.66 -7.34 7.28
CA ASN A 135 -7.60 -6.71 6.36
C ASN A 135 -7.01 -6.63 4.93
N ILE A 136 -7.82 -6.96 3.92
CA ILE A 136 -7.47 -6.93 2.49
C ILE A 136 -6.70 -5.67 2.07
N ALA A 137 -7.19 -4.50 2.46
CA ALA A 137 -6.57 -3.21 2.15
C ALA A 137 -5.14 -3.11 2.69
N HIS A 138 -4.92 -3.56 3.93
CA HIS A 138 -3.61 -3.55 4.56
C HIS A 138 -2.71 -4.62 3.96
N ARG A 139 -3.23 -5.82 3.70
CA ARG A 139 -2.49 -6.92 3.07
C ARG A 139 -1.87 -6.48 1.75
N TYR A 140 -2.66 -5.96 0.83
CA TYR A 140 -2.15 -5.50 -0.47
C TYR A 140 -1.23 -4.30 -0.33
N LYS A 141 -1.59 -3.31 0.50
CA LYS A 141 -0.74 -2.13 0.70
C LYS A 141 0.66 -2.51 1.20
N LEU A 142 0.76 -3.44 2.15
CA LEU A 142 2.05 -3.89 2.68
C LEU A 142 2.89 -4.59 1.60
N VAL A 143 2.27 -5.43 0.75
CA VAL A 143 2.95 -6.05 -0.39
C VAL A 143 3.40 -5.02 -1.42
N ASP A 144 2.55 -4.05 -1.77
CA ASP A 144 2.90 -3.01 -2.74
C ASP A 144 4.06 -2.12 -2.23
N LEU A 145 4.05 -1.81 -0.94
CA LEU A 145 5.15 -1.10 -0.28
C LEU A 145 6.45 -1.92 -0.27
N PHE A 146 6.36 -3.22 0.01
CA PHE A 146 7.49 -4.15 -0.06
C PHE A 146 8.10 -4.17 -1.47
N VAL A 147 7.27 -4.37 -2.50
CA VAL A 147 7.69 -4.38 -3.91
C VAL A 147 8.37 -3.07 -4.28
N ARG A 148 7.77 -1.94 -3.91
CA ARG A 148 8.36 -0.62 -4.14
C ARG A 148 9.71 -0.47 -3.44
N TYR A 149 9.85 -1.01 -2.23
CA TYR A 149 11.10 -0.96 -1.45
C TYR A 149 12.24 -1.71 -2.14
N LEU A 150 11.98 -2.78 -2.89
CA LEU A 150 13.03 -3.55 -3.57
C LEU A 150 13.89 -2.71 -4.53
N ARG A 151 13.43 -1.52 -4.94
CA ARG A 151 14.27 -0.56 -5.68
C ARG A 151 15.57 -0.19 -4.96
N VAL A 152 15.61 -0.23 -3.61
CA VAL A 152 16.86 0.07 -2.88
C VAL A 152 17.94 -0.98 -3.09
N LYS A 153 17.56 -2.16 -3.60
CA LYS A 153 18.47 -3.24 -3.97
C LYS A 153 18.96 -3.13 -5.41
N ALA A 154 18.61 -2.07 -6.15
CA ALA A 154 18.98 -1.91 -7.57
C ALA A 154 20.49 -1.99 -7.84
N ALA A 155 21.34 -1.59 -6.89
CA ALA A 155 22.80 -1.67 -7.04
C ALA A 155 23.31 -3.11 -7.10
N THR A 156 22.67 -4.05 -6.41
CA THR A 156 23.06 -5.46 -6.37
C THR A 156 22.16 -6.36 -7.22
N HIS A 157 20.89 -5.96 -7.43
CA HIS A 157 19.89 -6.68 -8.21
C HIS A 157 19.16 -5.72 -9.18
N PRO A 158 19.83 -5.26 -10.26
CA PRO A 158 19.27 -4.29 -11.19
C PRO A 158 18.04 -4.81 -11.94
N GLU A 159 18.05 -6.08 -12.37
CA GLU A 159 16.91 -6.71 -13.06
C GLU A 159 15.66 -6.76 -12.18
N LEU A 160 15.80 -7.16 -10.92
CA LEU A 160 14.71 -7.15 -9.95
C LEU A 160 14.10 -5.76 -9.80
N ALA A 161 14.95 -4.73 -9.64
CA ALA A 161 14.48 -3.35 -9.53
C ALA A 161 13.77 -2.89 -10.81
N GLN A 162 14.28 -3.26 -11.99
CA GLN A 162 13.64 -2.98 -13.27
C GLN A 162 12.27 -3.64 -13.37
N HIS A 163 12.14 -4.93 -13.06
CA HIS A 163 10.87 -5.63 -13.07
C HIS A 163 9.88 -5.04 -12.06
N CYS A 164 10.34 -4.63 -10.86
CA CYS A 164 9.49 -3.91 -9.92
C CYS A 164 9.02 -2.56 -10.47
N ARG A 165 9.87 -1.82 -11.19
CA ARG A 165 9.49 -0.54 -11.80
C ARG A 165 8.43 -0.70 -12.87
N GLU A 166 8.59 -1.70 -13.71
CA GLU A 166 7.76 -1.96 -14.88
C GLU A 166 6.44 -2.64 -14.51
N PHE A 167 6.51 -3.63 -13.63
CA PHE A 167 5.39 -4.49 -13.28
C PHE A 167 4.78 -4.24 -11.91
N GLY A 168 5.44 -3.50 -11.02
CA GLY A 168 4.94 -3.18 -9.69
C GLY A 168 3.63 -2.41 -9.67
N HIS A 169 2.77 -2.78 -8.72
CA HIS A 169 1.55 -2.06 -8.38
C HIS A 169 1.84 -0.77 -7.60
N ILE A 170 0.96 0.23 -7.77
CA ILE A 170 1.00 1.43 -6.96
C ILE A 170 0.50 1.10 -5.54
N PRO A 171 1.23 1.47 -4.47
CA PRO A 171 0.68 1.40 -3.12
C PRO A 171 -0.57 2.28 -3.02
N LEU A 172 -1.71 1.64 -2.80
CA LEU A 172 -2.95 2.38 -2.60
C LEU A 172 -2.90 3.05 -1.22
N ASP A 173 -3.10 4.36 -1.22
CA ASP A 173 -3.29 5.20 -0.05
C ASP A 173 -4.18 6.39 -0.43
N ARG A 174 -4.43 7.30 0.52
CA ARG A 174 -5.30 8.45 0.24
C ARG A 174 -4.77 9.36 -0.87
N ARG A 175 -3.46 9.45 -1.07
CA ARG A 175 -2.85 10.31 -2.08
C ARG A 175 -2.95 9.66 -3.45
N SER A 176 -2.61 8.38 -3.58
CA SER A 176 -2.74 7.67 -4.86
C SER A 176 -4.21 7.57 -5.29
N LEU A 177 -5.13 7.31 -4.36
CA LEU A 177 -6.57 7.32 -4.64
C LEU A 177 -7.08 8.70 -5.05
N ALA A 178 -6.60 9.79 -4.44
CA ALA A 178 -6.98 11.15 -4.83
C ALA A 178 -6.48 11.49 -6.24
N VAL A 179 -5.27 11.05 -6.62
CA VAL A 179 -4.76 11.21 -7.99
C VAL A 179 -5.59 10.41 -8.99
N ILE A 180 -5.87 9.13 -8.70
CA ILE A 180 -6.70 8.29 -9.57
C ILE A 180 -8.09 8.91 -9.77
N SER A 181 -8.72 9.37 -8.68
CA SER A 181 -10.02 10.05 -8.70
C SER A 181 -9.98 11.36 -9.51
N ALA A 182 -8.94 12.18 -9.32
CA ALA A 182 -8.81 13.44 -10.04
C ALA A 182 -8.61 13.24 -11.55
N ILE A 183 -7.86 12.21 -11.95
CA ILE A 183 -7.66 11.91 -13.36
C ILE A 183 -8.94 11.33 -13.97
N PHE A 184 -9.72 10.53 -13.25
CA PHE A 184 -11.00 10.00 -13.74
C PHE A 184 -12.20 10.73 -13.12
N SER A 185 -12.25 12.06 -13.25
CA SER A 185 -13.19 12.93 -12.51
C SER A 185 -14.69 12.70 -12.78
N GLY A 186 -15.06 11.79 -13.70
CA GLY A 186 -16.43 11.32 -13.92
C GLY A 186 -16.74 9.88 -13.46
N ILE A 187 -15.73 9.12 -13.04
CA ILE A 187 -15.91 7.80 -12.41
C ILE A 187 -15.92 8.05 -10.91
N ALA A 188 -17.05 7.79 -10.24
CA ALA A 188 -17.24 8.06 -8.81
C ALA A 188 -16.33 7.20 -7.92
N VAL A 189 -15.03 7.47 -7.93
CA VAL A 189 -14.10 7.12 -6.85
C VAL A 189 -14.44 8.09 -5.73
N GLY A 190 -15.38 7.71 -4.86
CA GLY A 190 -16.07 8.62 -3.94
C GLY A 190 -15.15 9.64 -3.26
N GLN A 191 -15.61 10.88 -3.13
CA GLN A 191 -14.80 12.02 -2.66
C GLN A 191 -14.23 11.87 -1.23
N GLU A 192 -14.67 10.84 -0.49
CA GLU A 192 -14.19 10.50 0.85
C GLU A 192 -13.50 9.12 0.93
N PHE A 193 -13.11 8.53 -0.20
CA PHE A 193 -12.57 7.17 -0.24
C PHE A 193 -11.26 7.05 0.55
N ARG A 194 -11.23 6.15 1.53
CA ARG A 194 -10.06 5.83 2.36
C ARG A 194 -9.64 4.40 2.06
N MET A 195 -8.41 4.05 2.44
CA MET A 195 -7.92 2.67 2.29
C MET A 195 -8.82 1.63 2.96
N GLY A 196 -9.41 1.95 4.12
CA GLY A 196 -10.34 1.03 4.78
C GLY A 196 -11.63 0.75 3.99
N ASN A 197 -11.90 1.49 2.91
CA ASN A 197 -13.03 1.25 2.02
C ASN A 197 -12.71 0.20 0.93
N ILE A 198 -11.45 -0.23 0.78
CA ILE A 198 -11.10 -1.37 -0.07
C ILE A 198 -11.44 -2.65 0.69
N VAL A 199 -12.69 -3.10 0.54
CA VAL A 199 -13.23 -4.25 1.27
C VAL A 199 -13.10 -5.57 0.53
N SER A 200 -12.69 -5.54 -0.75
CA SER A 200 -12.53 -6.74 -1.57
C SER A 200 -11.32 -6.65 -2.50
N GLU A 201 -10.82 -7.82 -2.92
CA GLU A 201 -9.78 -7.93 -3.93
C GLU A 201 -10.22 -7.37 -5.29
N ALA A 202 -11.50 -7.54 -5.66
CA ALA A 202 -12.05 -6.96 -6.88
C ALA A 202 -11.91 -5.42 -6.88
N MET A 203 -12.23 -4.75 -5.77
CA MET A 203 -12.04 -3.31 -5.64
C MET A 203 -10.57 -2.89 -5.74
N TYR A 204 -9.67 -3.62 -5.07
CA TYR A 204 -8.23 -3.40 -5.19
C TYR A 204 -7.77 -3.48 -6.65
N ARG A 205 -8.15 -4.56 -7.35
CA ARG A 205 -7.80 -4.77 -8.76
C ARG A 205 -8.38 -3.69 -9.67
N THR A 206 -9.58 -3.19 -9.39
CA THR A 206 -10.16 -2.06 -10.13
C THR A 206 -9.28 -0.82 -10.02
N TYR A 207 -8.81 -0.46 -8.82
CA TYR A 207 -7.92 0.69 -8.66
C TYR A 207 -6.55 0.49 -9.32
N GLN A 208 -5.98 -0.72 -9.27
CA GLN A 208 -4.74 -1.02 -9.99
C GLN A 208 -4.93 -0.91 -11.51
N ARG A 209 -6.07 -1.35 -12.05
CA ARG A 209 -6.40 -1.18 -13.49
C ARG A 209 -6.56 0.29 -13.88
N LEU A 210 -7.20 1.09 -13.04
CA LEU A 210 -7.30 2.54 -13.27
C LEU A 210 -5.90 3.18 -13.25
N ALA A 211 -5.05 2.83 -12.29
CA ALA A 211 -3.66 3.29 -12.27
C ALA A 211 -2.88 2.87 -13.51
N LEU A 212 -3.07 1.62 -13.97
CA LEU A 212 -2.45 1.12 -15.20
C LEU A 212 -2.90 1.92 -16.43
N ALA A 213 -4.21 2.16 -16.58
CA ALA A 213 -4.75 2.97 -17.68
C ALA A 213 -4.18 4.40 -17.69
N ILE A 214 -3.99 5.01 -16.52
CA ILE A 214 -3.35 6.35 -16.42
C ILE A 214 -1.93 6.31 -16.99
N VAL A 215 -1.14 5.30 -16.62
CA VAL A 215 0.27 5.25 -17.02
C VAL A 215 0.44 4.81 -18.47
N GLU A 216 -0.47 4.00 -19.01
CA GLU A 216 -0.54 3.67 -20.44
C GLU A 216 -0.82 4.92 -21.29
N LEU A 217 -1.72 5.80 -20.83
CA LEU A 217 -2.02 7.06 -21.52
C LEU A 217 -0.86 8.07 -21.47
N ALA A 218 -0.04 8.02 -20.42
CA ALA A 218 1.06 8.97 -20.20
C ALA A 218 2.46 8.41 -20.53
N GLY A 219 2.60 7.11 -20.83
CA GLY A 219 3.90 6.45 -21.07
C GLY A 219 4.75 6.19 -19.83
N GLY A 220 4.14 6.12 -18.65
CA GLY A 220 4.83 5.96 -17.36
C GLY A 220 4.77 4.54 -16.77
N THR A 221 5.00 4.42 -15.46
CA THR A 221 4.76 3.17 -14.73
C THR A 221 4.00 3.43 -13.42
N PRO A 222 3.30 2.44 -12.84
CA PRO A 222 2.51 2.67 -11.63
C PRO A 222 3.35 3.16 -10.45
N LEU A 223 4.59 2.70 -10.32
CA LEU A 223 5.51 3.19 -9.28
C LEU A 223 5.97 4.64 -9.51
N LEU A 224 6.02 5.13 -10.75
CA LEU A 224 6.27 6.56 -11.00
C LEU A 224 5.01 7.39 -10.69
N LEU A 225 3.82 6.84 -10.90
CA LEU A 225 2.56 7.47 -10.50
C LEU A 225 2.46 7.55 -8.97
N ASP A 226 2.94 6.56 -8.22
CA ASP A 226 3.08 6.61 -6.75
C ASP A 226 3.94 7.80 -6.32
N VAL A 227 5.13 7.95 -6.92
CA VAL A 227 6.04 9.05 -6.62
C VAL A 227 5.41 10.40 -6.96
N PHE A 228 4.68 10.49 -8.08
CA PHE A 228 3.91 11.69 -8.40
C PHE A 228 2.87 12.00 -7.31
N ALA A 229 2.08 11.01 -6.89
CA ALA A 229 1.09 11.17 -5.82
C ALA A 229 1.72 11.61 -4.49
N LEU A 230 2.94 11.15 -4.20
CA LEU A 230 3.66 11.47 -2.97
C LEU A 230 4.30 12.85 -3.01
N GLU A 231 4.95 13.22 -4.12
CA GLU A 231 5.91 14.31 -4.15
C GLU A 231 5.53 15.51 -5.02
N SER A 232 4.65 15.33 -6.01
CA SER A 232 4.25 16.42 -6.91
C SER A 232 3.47 17.51 -6.16
N PRO A 233 3.80 18.80 -6.38
CA PRO A 233 2.99 19.91 -5.87
C PRO A 233 1.54 19.86 -6.34
N VAL A 234 1.29 19.38 -7.56
CA VAL A 234 -0.07 19.24 -8.10
C VAL A 234 -0.84 18.17 -7.31
N ALA A 235 -0.27 16.98 -7.16
CA ALA A 235 -0.90 15.89 -6.40
C ALA A 235 -1.12 16.24 -4.92
N LYS A 236 -0.17 16.95 -4.30
CA LYS A 236 -0.29 17.43 -2.91
C LYS A 236 -1.48 18.38 -2.73
N LYS A 237 -1.89 19.14 -3.76
CA LYS A 237 -3.08 20.01 -3.73
C LYS A 237 -4.39 19.24 -3.91
N LEU A 238 -4.38 18.14 -4.66
CA LEU A 238 -5.55 17.26 -4.85
C LEU A 238 -5.97 16.60 -3.53
N TYR A 239 -5.01 16.32 -2.67
CA TYR A 239 -5.27 15.78 -1.35
C TYR A 239 -5.60 16.89 -0.33
N LYS A 240 -6.88 17.05 0.03
CA LYS A 240 -7.27 17.74 1.27
C LYS A 240 -7.08 16.79 2.45
N LYS A 241 -6.23 17.15 3.42
CA LYS A 241 -6.01 16.37 4.63
C LYS A 241 -7.30 16.30 5.46
N MET A 242 -8.08 15.23 5.30
CA MET A 242 -9.23 14.98 6.17
C MET A 242 -8.76 14.67 7.61
N PRO A 243 -9.50 15.13 8.63
CA PRO A 243 -9.21 14.78 10.01
C PRO A 243 -9.18 13.25 10.19
N ALA A 244 -8.31 12.78 11.08
CA ALA A 244 -8.23 11.36 11.41
C ALA A 244 -9.60 10.88 11.93
N VAL A 245 -10.07 9.70 11.50
CA VAL A 245 -11.24 9.09 12.13
C VAL A 245 -10.90 8.84 13.60
N PRO A 246 -11.74 9.27 14.54
CA PRO A 246 -11.54 8.96 15.94
C PRO A 246 -11.42 7.45 16.13
N THR A 247 -10.28 6.99 16.61
CA THR A 247 -10.14 5.59 17.03
C THR A 247 -10.90 5.38 18.32
N ARG A 248 -11.29 4.13 18.62
CA ARG A 248 -11.95 3.78 19.89
C ARG A 248 -11.13 4.24 21.10
N LYS A 249 -9.79 4.18 21.01
CA LYS A 249 -8.85 4.72 22.00
C LYS A 249 -8.91 6.25 22.09
N SER A 250 -8.97 6.98 20.97
CA SER A 250 -9.09 8.45 21.02
C SER A 250 -10.44 8.91 21.55
N ILE A 251 -11.52 8.17 21.27
CA ILE A 251 -12.86 8.44 21.82
C ILE A 251 -12.84 8.26 23.34
N LYS A 252 -12.35 7.11 23.84
CA LYS A 252 -12.20 6.86 25.29
C LYS A 252 -11.34 7.93 25.98
N ARG A 253 -10.23 8.34 25.36
CA ARG A 253 -9.34 9.37 25.93
C ARG A 253 -10.03 10.75 25.97
N LYS A 254 -10.82 11.07 24.95
CA LYS A 254 -11.59 12.32 24.89
C LYS A 254 -12.67 12.34 25.97
N GLN A 255 -13.45 11.26 26.10
CA GLN A 255 -14.45 11.07 27.15
C GLN A 255 -13.85 11.18 28.56
N LYS A 256 -12.70 10.52 28.80
CA LYS A 256 -11.99 10.61 30.10
C LYS A 256 -11.53 12.03 30.41
N LYS A 257 -11.09 12.78 29.39
CA LYS A 257 -10.65 14.17 29.54
C LYS A 257 -11.82 15.13 29.77
N GLU A 258 -12.97 14.87 29.15
CA GLU A 258 -14.21 15.63 29.36
C GLU A 258 -14.81 15.36 30.76
N ALA A 259 -14.83 14.11 31.21
CA ALA A 259 -15.24 13.74 32.57
C ALA A 259 -14.35 14.39 33.65
N ALA A 260 -13.03 14.41 33.44
CA ALA A 260 -12.10 15.07 34.35
C ALA A 260 -12.25 16.60 34.39
N LYS A 261 -12.74 17.22 33.31
CA LYS A 261 -13.04 18.66 33.26
C LYS A 261 -14.38 19.01 33.90
N LEU A 262 -15.34 18.10 33.92
CA LEU A 262 -16.64 18.29 34.57
C LEU A 262 -16.56 18.05 36.09
N ALA A 263 -15.54 17.33 36.56
CA ALA A 263 -15.29 17.05 37.96
C ALA A 263 -14.36 18.08 38.64
N ALA A 264 -13.89 19.08 37.92
CA ALA A 264 -13.01 20.17 38.39
C ALA A 264 -13.75 21.50 38.30
#